data_AF-A0A813F4Q6-F1
#
_entry.id   AF-A0A813F4Q6-F1
#
_cell.length_a   1.000
_cell.length_b   1.000
_cell.length_c   1.000
_cell.angle_alpha   90.00
_cell.angle_beta   90.00
_cell.angle_gamma   90.00
#
_symmetry.space_group_name_H-M   'P 1'
#
loop_
_entity.id
_entity.type
_entity.pdbx_description
1 polymer ?
#
loop_
_entity_poly.entity_id
_entity_poly.type
_entity_poly.pdbx_seq_one_letter_code
_entity_poly.pdbx_strand_id
1 'polypeptide(L)'
;MAPILAASLLRRRRFAALPCAAMTLLLVLQTDLAFSALGGASRHRQSTADAALQPTSRRDVLAAVLPLLGVGGLGAAPQSASAQVGEGDLPQGAKQEDRIRKGLEAWKKLPAKISDAVAAEAAAKEGDNATAATAAAAKEWENAVGFLRRLYGLNDDMTYLSRGFKPAEKKEKAETLINKFKKQVKLTDKPVKAKDYEKFLTFHTEITGYIEEFNSLLLDAEEDLSSAEATDVS
;
A
#
# COMPACT_ATOMS: atom_id res chain seq x y z
N MET A 1 54.37 -1.17 -30.21
CA MET A 1 54.25 -2.64 -30.08
C MET A 1 54.92 -3.08 -28.80
N ALA A 2 54.13 -3.44 -27.78
CA ALA A 2 54.41 -4.42 -26.71
C ALA A 2 53.33 -4.24 -25.60
N PRO A 3 52.55 -5.27 -25.26
CA PRO A 3 51.50 -5.20 -24.24
C PRO A 3 52.04 -5.63 -22.86
N ILE A 4 51.69 -4.89 -21.80
CA ILE A 4 51.96 -5.31 -20.42
C ILE A 4 50.64 -5.75 -19.79
N LEU A 5 50.51 -7.07 -19.73
CA LEU A 5 49.57 -7.83 -18.90
C LEU A 5 49.93 -7.62 -17.42
N ALA A 6 48.97 -7.22 -16.58
CA ALA A 6 49.15 -7.26 -15.13
C ALA A 6 47.84 -7.64 -14.40
N ALA A 7 47.80 -8.92 -14.02
CA ALA A 7 47.36 -9.45 -12.74
C ALA A 7 45.90 -9.22 -12.27
N SER A 8 45.05 -10.14 -12.71
CA SER A 8 43.76 -10.48 -12.08
C SER A 8 43.99 -11.12 -10.70
N LEU A 9 43.87 -10.35 -9.63
CA LEU A 9 43.84 -10.87 -8.25
C LEU A 9 42.47 -11.49 -7.94
N LEU A 10 42.33 -12.78 -8.25
CA LEU A 10 41.26 -13.63 -7.73
C LEU A 10 41.40 -13.78 -6.20
N ARG A 11 40.68 -12.95 -5.43
CA ARG A 11 40.37 -13.25 -4.02
C ARG A 11 39.36 -14.40 -3.95
N ARG A 12 39.85 -15.63 -4.02
CA ARG A 12 39.13 -16.83 -3.56
C ARG A 12 38.91 -16.71 -2.04
N ARG A 13 37.77 -16.15 -1.62
CA ARG A 13 37.26 -16.37 -0.26
C ARG A 13 36.80 -17.81 -0.17
N ARG A 14 37.65 -18.66 0.41
CA ARG A 14 37.30 -19.99 0.88
C ARG A 14 36.25 -19.83 1.99
N PHE A 15 34.98 -20.09 1.67
CA PHE A 15 33.99 -20.38 2.69
C PHE A 15 34.32 -21.75 3.25
N ALA A 16 34.89 -21.76 4.46
CA ALA A 16 35.01 -22.96 5.25
C ALA A 16 33.59 -23.48 5.56
N ALA A 17 33.32 -24.70 5.15
CA ALA A 17 32.16 -25.46 5.57
C ALA A 17 32.21 -25.60 7.10
N LEU A 18 31.26 -24.98 7.79
CA LEU A 18 31.01 -25.26 9.20
C LEU A 18 30.03 -26.43 9.31
N PRO A 19 30.35 -27.45 10.12
CA PRO A 19 29.56 -28.66 10.21
C PRO A 19 28.22 -28.44 10.93
N CYS A 20 27.30 -29.28 10.48
CA CYS A 20 25.98 -29.55 11.00
C CYS A 20 26.00 -29.94 12.49
N ALA A 21 24.93 -29.56 13.18
CA ALA A 21 24.40 -30.13 14.41
C ALA A 21 24.98 -29.68 15.77
N ALA A 22 24.00 -29.39 16.65
CA ALA A 22 24.03 -29.34 18.12
C ALA A 22 24.22 -27.97 18.80
N MET A 23 23.32 -27.73 19.78
CA MET A 23 23.29 -26.65 20.77
C MET A 23 22.81 -25.29 20.21
N THR A 24 21.62 -24.79 20.55
CA THR A 24 21.21 -24.51 21.93
C THR A 24 19.69 -24.40 22.03
N LEU A 25 19.10 -25.36 22.73
CA LEU A 25 17.77 -25.32 23.32
C LEU A 25 17.91 -24.64 24.69
N LEU A 26 17.72 -23.32 24.78
CA LEU A 26 17.49 -22.59 26.06
C LEU A 26 17.22 -21.09 25.79
N LEU A 27 15.94 -20.72 25.76
CA LEU A 27 15.35 -19.46 26.29
C LEU A 27 13.94 -19.23 25.70
N VAL A 28 13.04 -20.16 26.05
CA VAL A 28 11.66 -19.80 26.38
C VAL A 28 11.68 -19.58 27.88
N LEU A 29 11.60 -18.32 28.33
CA LEU A 29 11.00 -17.89 29.60
C LEU A 29 11.15 -16.36 29.78
N GLN A 30 10.05 -15.74 30.17
CA GLN A 30 9.93 -14.41 30.80
C GLN A 30 10.09 -13.16 29.92
N THR A 31 8.95 -12.60 29.52
CA THR A 31 8.52 -11.26 29.97
C THR A 31 7.00 -11.14 29.79
N ASP A 32 6.28 -11.77 30.71
CA ASP A 32 4.91 -11.37 31.03
C ASP A 32 4.95 -10.63 32.38
N LEU A 33 4.11 -9.60 32.51
CA LEU A 33 3.74 -8.86 33.73
C LEU A 33 4.71 -7.79 34.25
N ALA A 34 4.45 -6.52 33.86
CA ALA A 34 4.13 -5.43 34.80
C ALA A 34 4.15 -4.06 34.09
N PHE A 35 2.98 -3.55 33.68
CA PHE A 35 2.77 -2.10 33.68
C PHE A 35 1.38 -1.79 34.21
N SER A 36 1.27 -1.86 35.53
CA SER A 36 0.14 -1.37 36.30
C SER A 36 0.16 0.15 36.37
N ALA A 37 -0.99 0.74 36.08
CA ALA A 37 -1.63 1.83 36.83
C ALA A 37 -0.74 2.92 37.48
N LEU A 38 -0.60 4.05 36.78
CA LEU A 38 -0.74 5.40 37.33
C LEU A 38 -1.52 6.19 36.26
N GLY A 39 -2.72 6.72 36.51
CA GLY A 39 -2.98 7.74 37.51
C GLY A 39 -2.53 9.10 36.95
N GLY A 40 -3.40 9.82 36.23
CA GLY A 40 -2.99 11.12 35.67
C GLY A 40 -4.04 11.86 34.85
N ALA A 41 -4.92 12.57 35.56
CA ALA A 41 -5.56 13.85 35.20
C ALA A 41 -6.26 13.99 33.82
N SER A 42 -7.59 13.98 33.91
CA SER A 42 -8.50 14.70 33.03
C SER A 42 -8.03 16.14 32.80
N ARG A 43 -7.54 16.46 31.60
CA ARG A 43 -7.46 17.85 31.10
C ARG A 43 -8.55 18.06 30.06
N HIS A 44 -9.65 18.59 30.58
CA HIS A 44 -10.66 19.32 29.84
C HIS A 44 -9.99 20.48 29.09
N ARG A 45 -9.62 20.27 27.82
CA ARG A 45 -9.16 21.36 26.95
C ARG A 45 -10.37 21.90 26.19
N GLN A 46 -10.95 22.96 26.74
CA GLN A 46 -11.78 23.90 25.99
C GLN A 46 -10.94 24.42 24.82
N SER A 47 -11.39 24.19 23.59
CA SER A 47 -10.97 24.98 22.43
C SER A 47 -12.21 25.67 21.91
N THR A 48 -12.40 26.88 22.43
CA THR A 48 -13.27 27.89 21.86
C THR A 48 -12.85 28.20 20.43
N ALA A 49 -13.86 28.35 19.58
CA ALA A 49 -13.92 29.18 18.38
C ALA A 49 -12.59 29.62 17.74
N ASP A 50 -12.40 29.24 16.47
CA ASP A 50 -12.33 30.28 15.46
C ASP A 50 -12.85 29.79 14.10
N ALA A 51 -13.87 30.50 13.63
CA ALA A 51 -14.52 30.30 12.36
C ALA A 51 -13.79 31.15 11.32
N ALA A 52 -12.72 30.62 10.72
CA ALA A 52 -12.09 31.24 9.56
C ALA A 52 -12.72 30.69 8.28
N LEU A 53 -13.77 31.38 7.84
CA LEU A 53 -14.24 31.39 6.45
C LEU A 53 -13.05 31.68 5.53
N GLN A 54 -12.59 30.71 4.75
CA GLN A 54 -11.79 31.00 3.57
C GLN A 54 -12.71 31.15 2.36
N PRO A 55 -12.81 32.37 1.79
CA PRO A 55 -13.53 32.60 0.56
C PRO A 55 -12.81 31.95 -0.63
N THR A 56 -13.63 31.43 -1.51
CA THR A 56 -13.35 30.93 -2.84
C THR A 56 -12.56 31.92 -3.72
N SER A 57 -11.55 31.42 -4.43
CA SER A 57 -11.04 32.03 -5.68
C SER A 57 -10.57 30.88 -6.58
N ARG A 58 -11.38 30.41 -7.55
CA ARG A 58 -11.43 30.94 -8.94
C ARG A 58 -9.99 31.13 -9.44
N ARG A 59 -9.33 30.15 -10.07
CA ARG A 59 -9.59 29.69 -11.45
C ARG A 59 -10.10 30.83 -12.32
N ASP A 60 -9.25 31.82 -12.53
CA ASP A 60 -9.35 32.75 -13.64
C ASP A 60 -8.01 33.47 -13.83
N VAL A 61 -7.73 33.77 -15.10
CA VAL A 61 -6.74 34.75 -15.60
C VAL A 61 -5.26 34.32 -15.63
N LEU A 62 -4.89 33.51 -16.61
CA LEU A 62 -3.67 33.73 -17.42
C LEU A 62 -3.82 33.06 -18.80
N ALA A 63 -4.98 33.30 -19.42
CA ALA A 63 -5.23 33.11 -20.84
C ALA A 63 -5.39 34.50 -21.47
N ALA A 64 -4.29 35.24 -21.59
CA ALA A 64 -4.24 36.44 -22.42
C ALA A 64 -2.79 36.77 -22.74
N VAL A 65 -2.57 37.23 -23.98
CA VAL A 65 -1.34 37.77 -24.55
C VAL A 65 -0.42 36.74 -25.22
N LEU A 66 -0.85 36.28 -26.42
CA LEU A 66 -0.01 36.34 -27.62
C LEU A 66 -0.85 36.07 -28.89
N PRO A 67 -1.40 37.11 -29.54
CA PRO A 67 -1.70 37.07 -30.96
C PRO A 67 -0.64 37.88 -31.71
N LEU A 68 0.07 37.29 -32.66
CA LEU A 68 0.33 37.90 -33.97
C LEU A 68 1.21 37.00 -34.86
N LEU A 69 0.69 36.75 -36.06
CA LEU A 69 1.42 36.49 -37.32
C LEU A 69 2.04 35.11 -37.54
N GLY A 70 1.28 34.26 -38.22
CA GLY A 70 1.80 33.06 -38.87
C GLY A 70 0.75 32.40 -39.76
N VAL A 71 0.52 32.98 -40.93
CA VAL A 71 -0.30 32.43 -42.02
C VAL A 71 0.28 31.09 -42.49
N GLY A 72 -0.57 30.06 -42.62
CA GLY A 72 -0.32 28.94 -43.52
C GLY A 72 -0.35 27.56 -42.86
N GLY A 73 -1.54 26.95 -42.85
CA GLY A 73 -1.68 25.53 -42.53
C GLY A 73 -3.11 25.16 -42.15
N LEU A 74 -3.96 24.87 -43.15
CA LEU A 74 -5.17 24.08 -42.99
C LEU A 74 -4.80 22.62 -42.66
N GLY A 75 -4.12 22.43 -41.53
CA GLY A 75 -4.00 21.14 -40.87
C GLY A 75 -5.07 21.13 -39.81
N ALA A 76 -6.23 20.53 -40.12
CA ALA A 76 -7.16 20.09 -39.09
C ALA A 76 -6.43 19.01 -38.26
N ALA A 77 -5.62 19.44 -37.29
CA ALA A 77 -5.14 18.55 -36.26
C ALA A 77 -6.41 17.99 -35.60
N PRO A 78 -6.59 16.66 -35.57
CA PRO A 78 -7.69 16.07 -34.84
C PRO A 78 -7.52 16.54 -33.39
N GLN A 79 -8.32 17.51 -32.98
CA GLN A 79 -8.52 17.75 -31.56
C GLN A 79 -9.01 16.42 -31.06
N SER A 80 -8.19 15.75 -30.25
CA SER A 80 -8.63 14.57 -29.53
C SER A 80 -9.87 15.02 -28.76
N ALA A 81 -11.03 14.71 -29.32
CA ALA A 81 -12.27 14.75 -28.60
C ALA A 81 -12.09 13.69 -27.53
N SER A 82 -11.49 14.09 -26.40
CA SER A 82 -11.83 13.49 -25.13
C SER A 82 -13.32 13.79 -25.01
N ALA A 83 -14.12 12.88 -25.58
CA ALA A 83 -15.50 12.74 -25.18
C ALA A 83 -15.42 12.78 -23.66
N GLN A 84 -16.03 13.81 -23.08
CA GLN A 84 -16.27 13.86 -21.66
C GLN A 84 -17.21 12.69 -21.41
N VAL A 85 -16.62 11.49 -21.33
CA VAL A 85 -17.26 10.27 -20.90
C VAL A 85 -17.86 10.71 -19.59
N GLY A 86 -19.19 10.87 -19.61
CA GLY A 86 -19.86 11.71 -18.64
C GLY A 86 -19.38 11.35 -17.25
N GLU A 87 -19.39 12.31 -16.34
CA GLU A 87 -19.27 12.09 -14.90
C GLU A 87 -20.48 11.26 -14.38
N GLY A 88 -20.96 10.29 -15.18
CA GLY A 88 -21.79 9.18 -14.79
C GLY A 88 -21.03 8.41 -13.73
N ASP A 89 -21.39 8.73 -12.51
CA ASP A 89 -20.85 8.14 -11.32
C ASP A 89 -20.94 6.61 -11.43
N LEU A 90 -19.80 5.92 -11.39
CA LEU A 90 -19.79 4.45 -11.40
C LEU A 90 -20.75 3.93 -10.32
N PRO A 91 -21.51 2.86 -10.60
CA PRO A 91 -22.40 2.29 -9.60
C PRO A 91 -21.58 1.97 -8.35
N GLN A 92 -22.19 2.19 -7.18
CA GLN A 92 -21.48 2.20 -5.91
C GLN A 92 -20.54 0.98 -5.80
N GLY A 93 -21.04 -0.23 -6.07
CA GLY A 93 -20.27 -1.49 -6.06
C GLY A 93 -18.97 -1.46 -6.86
N ALA A 94 -19.04 -1.02 -8.13
CA ALA A 94 -17.88 -0.97 -9.02
C ALA A 94 -16.78 -0.02 -8.49
N LYS A 95 -17.18 1.06 -7.79
CA LYS A 95 -16.21 1.96 -7.16
C LYS A 95 -15.49 1.31 -5.98
N GLN A 96 -16.19 0.52 -5.16
CA GLN A 96 -15.53 -0.20 -4.05
C GLN A 96 -14.53 -1.20 -4.61
N GLU A 97 -14.91 -1.95 -5.63
CA GLU A 97 -14.02 -2.93 -6.25
C GLU A 97 -12.78 -2.27 -6.86
N ASP A 98 -12.95 -1.15 -7.60
CA ASP A 98 -11.83 -0.38 -8.16
C ASP A 98 -10.89 0.15 -7.05
N ARG A 99 -11.44 0.61 -5.92
CA ARG A 99 -10.64 1.01 -4.75
C ARG A 99 -9.85 -0.16 -4.15
N ILE A 100 -10.45 -1.34 -4.04
CA ILE A 100 -9.77 -2.55 -3.54
C ILE A 100 -8.63 -2.94 -4.49
N ARG A 101 -8.88 -2.96 -5.81
CA ARG A 101 -7.87 -3.28 -6.83
C ARG A 101 -6.69 -2.30 -6.80
N LYS A 102 -6.97 -1.00 -6.80
CA LYS A 102 -5.95 0.05 -6.69
C LYS A 102 -5.18 -0.04 -5.37
N GLY A 103 -5.87 -0.33 -4.27
CA GLY A 103 -5.26 -0.54 -2.97
C GLY A 103 -4.32 -1.75 -2.94
N LEU A 104 -4.71 -2.86 -3.57
CA LEU A 104 -3.88 -4.06 -3.72
C LEU A 104 -2.62 -3.79 -4.57
N GLU A 105 -2.76 -3.11 -5.71
CA GLU A 105 -1.61 -2.75 -6.54
C GLU A 105 -0.62 -1.83 -5.81
N ALA A 106 -1.15 -0.82 -5.10
CA ALA A 106 -0.32 0.07 -4.29
C ALA A 106 0.36 -0.68 -3.14
N TRP A 107 -0.35 -1.64 -2.53
CA TRP A 107 0.20 -2.52 -1.49
C TRP A 107 1.33 -3.42 -2.01
N LYS A 108 1.17 -4.02 -3.19
CA LYS A 108 2.22 -4.83 -3.84
C LYS A 108 3.49 -4.04 -4.18
N LYS A 109 3.36 -2.74 -4.46
CA LYS A 109 4.49 -1.84 -4.75
C LYS A 109 5.20 -1.33 -3.49
N LEU A 110 4.58 -1.43 -2.31
CA LEU A 110 5.12 -0.86 -1.08
C LEU A 110 6.44 -1.52 -0.61
N PRO A 111 6.60 -2.86 -0.62
CA PRO A 111 7.86 -3.50 -0.23
C PRO A 111 9.07 -3.03 -1.03
N ALA A 112 8.92 -2.85 -2.35
CA ALA A 112 10.00 -2.36 -3.21
C ALA A 112 10.46 -0.95 -2.80
N LYS A 113 9.52 -0.04 -2.50
CA LYS A 113 9.86 1.31 -2.02
C LYS A 113 10.60 1.28 -0.69
N ILE A 114 10.18 0.39 0.22
CA ILE A 114 10.82 0.24 1.52
C ILE A 114 12.19 -0.42 1.37
N SER A 115 12.35 -1.41 0.49
CA SER A 115 13.67 -2.03 0.24
C SER A 115 14.68 -1.03 -0.31
N ASP A 116 14.25 -0.15 -1.23
CA ASP A 116 15.11 0.90 -1.78
C ASP A 116 15.54 1.89 -0.69
N ALA A 117 14.61 2.25 0.21
CA ALA A 117 14.89 3.09 1.37
C ALA A 117 15.87 2.43 2.35
N VAL A 118 15.69 1.14 2.64
CA VAL A 118 16.59 0.37 3.52
C VAL A 118 17.98 0.24 2.91
N ALA A 119 18.07 0.00 1.60
CA ALA A 119 19.34 -0.07 0.87
C ALA A 119 20.06 1.30 0.87
N ALA A 120 19.32 2.39 0.66
CA ALA A 120 19.86 3.74 0.74
C ALA A 120 20.37 4.08 2.14
N GLU A 121 19.65 3.67 3.20
CA GLU A 121 20.07 3.85 4.58
C GLU A 121 21.34 3.05 4.90
N ALA A 122 21.48 1.83 4.35
CA ALA A 122 22.69 1.03 4.51
C ALA A 122 23.90 1.68 3.83
N ALA A 123 23.75 2.15 2.58
CA ALA A 123 24.82 2.83 1.85
C ALA A 123 25.25 4.15 2.51
N ALA A 124 24.31 4.86 3.12
CA ALA A 124 24.56 6.12 3.83
C ALA A 124 25.48 5.97 5.05
N LYS A 125 25.55 4.77 5.66
CA LYS A 125 26.43 4.52 6.81
C LYS A 125 27.92 4.46 6.43
N GLU A 126 28.24 4.34 5.14
CA GLU A 126 29.61 4.20 4.65
C GLU A 126 30.19 5.51 4.07
N GLY A 127 29.42 6.60 3.96
CA GLY A 127 29.86 7.84 3.32
C GLY A 127 29.47 9.13 4.03
N ASP A 128 30.13 10.24 3.66
CA ASP A 128 29.94 11.57 4.27
C ASP A 128 28.57 12.21 4.00
N ASN A 129 27.76 11.65 3.09
CA ASN A 129 26.40 12.12 2.75
C ASN A 129 25.29 11.46 3.59
N ALA A 130 25.60 11.04 4.82
CA ALA A 130 24.71 10.23 5.66
C ALA A 130 23.35 10.90 6.00
N THR A 131 23.30 12.23 6.07
CA THR A 131 22.13 12.97 6.57
C THR A 131 20.96 13.03 5.59
N ALA A 132 21.21 13.18 4.29
CA ALA A 132 20.14 13.29 3.30
C ALA A 132 19.45 11.94 3.04
N ALA A 133 20.23 10.86 2.95
CA ALA A 133 19.71 9.52 2.68
C ALA A 133 18.90 8.94 3.86
N THR A 134 19.34 9.19 5.09
CA THR A 134 18.59 8.78 6.29
C THR A 134 17.24 9.51 6.42
N ALA A 135 17.18 10.79 6.05
CA ALA A 135 15.92 11.54 6.02
C ALA A 135 14.94 11.01 4.96
N ALA A 136 15.44 10.67 3.76
CA ALA A 136 14.62 10.07 2.71
C ALA A 136 14.05 8.71 3.15
N ALA A 137 14.88 7.84 3.74
CA ALA A 137 14.44 6.54 4.25
C ALA A 137 13.37 6.68 5.35
N ALA A 138 13.56 7.61 6.30
CA ALA A 138 12.58 7.88 7.35
C ALA A 138 11.22 8.30 6.78
N LYS A 139 11.21 9.11 5.72
CA LYS A 139 9.98 9.55 5.04
C LYS A 139 9.22 8.39 4.39
N GLU A 140 9.91 7.42 3.80
CA GLU A 140 9.25 6.25 3.21
C GLU A 140 8.57 5.36 4.27
N TRP A 141 9.20 5.18 5.44
CA TRP A 141 8.56 4.49 6.56
C TRP A 141 7.33 5.24 7.09
N GLU A 142 7.39 6.57 7.17
CA GLU A 142 6.23 7.39 7.55
C GLU A 142 5.09 7.29 6.52
N ASN A 143 5.43 7.32 5.23
CA ASN A 143 4.49 7.09 4.13
C ASN A 143 3.83 5.70 4.25
N ALA A 144 4.58 4.68 4.66
CA ALA A 144 4.06 3.33 4.88
C ALA A 144 3.03 3.29 6.02
N VAL A 145 3.27 4.00 7.13
CA VAL A 145 2.28 4.15 8.23
C VAL A 145 1.01 4.85 7.72
N GLY A 146 1.17 5.94 6.96
CA GLY A 146 0.04 6.64 6.34
C GLY A 146 -0.72 5.78 5.33
N PHE A 147 -0.02 4.89 4.63
CA PHE A 147 -0.63 3.92 3.73
C PHE A 147 -1.42 2.86 4.48
N LEU A 148 -0.90 2.29 5.57
CA LEU A 148 -1.61 1.29 6.40
C LEU A 148 -2.95 1.82 6.93
N ARG A 149 -3.03 3.11 7.29
CA ARG A 149 -4.29 3.74 7.70
C ARG A 149 -5.33 3.77 6.58
N ARG A 150 -4.90 4.05 5.34
CA ARG A 150 -5.77 3.99 4.16
C ARG A 150 -6.15 2.56 3.81
N LEU A 151 -5.19 1.63 3.93
CA LEU A 151 -5.40 0.20 3.73
C LEU A 151 -6.45 -0.35 4.71
N TYR A 152 -6.49 0.15 5.94
CA TYR A 152 -7.53 -0.21 6.90
C TYR A 152 -8.94 0.14 6.42
N GLY A 153 -9.10 1.24 5.67
CA GLY A 153 -10.38 1.65 5.07
C GLY A 153 -10.91 0.68 4.00
N LEU A 154 -10.04 -0.15 3.38
CA LEU A 154 -10.51 -1.19 2.45
C LEU A 154 -11.39 -2.22 3.15
N ASN A 155 -11.32 -2.36 4.49
CA ASN A 155 -12.22 -3.21 5.23
C ASN A 155 -13.69 -2.84 5.00
N ASP A 156 -14.00 -1.54 4.99
CA ASP A 156 -15.36 -1.05 4.81
C ASP A 156 -15.85 -1.35 3.38
N ASP A 157 -14.97 -1.21 2.39
CA ASP A 157 -15.24 -1.55 1.00
C ASP A 157 -15.50 -3.05 0.81
N MET A 158 -14.65 -3.92 1.40
CA MET A 158 -14.85 -5.37 1.37
C MET A 158 -16.14 -5.78 2.09
N THR A 159 -16.45 -5.15 3.23
CA THR A 159 -17.69 -5.38 3.99
C THR A 159 -18.93 -4.95 3.23
N TYR A 160 -18.83 -3.86 2.46
CA TYR A 160 -19.92 -3.43 1.59
C TYR A 160 -20.21 -4.47 0.51
N LEU A 161 -19.17 -4.95 -0.19
CA LEU A 161 -19.31 -5.95 -1.24
C LEU A 161 -19.78 -7.30 -0.72
N SER A 162 -19.33 -7.71 0.47
CA SER A 162 -19.72 -9.01 1.04
C SER A 162 -21.22 -9.13 1.36
N ARG A 163 -21.93 -8.00 1.50
CA ARG A 163 -23.39 -7.98 1.66
C ARG A 163 -24.13 -8.44 0.41
N GLY A 164 -23.49 -8.36 -0.76
CA GLY A 164 -24.06 -8.77 -2.04
C GLY A 164 -24.01 -10.27 -2.31
N PHE A 165 -23.28 -11.07 -1.52
CA PHE A 165 -23.19 -12.51 -1.72
C PHE A 165 -24.52 -13.21 -1.41
N LYS A 166 -25.08 -13.92 -2.39
CA LYS A 166 -26.31 -14.72 -2.23
C LYS A 166 -26.08 -15.98 -1.37
N PRO A 167 -25.04 -16.80 -1.61
CA PRO A 167 -24.81 -17.99 -0.81
C PRO A 167 -24.31 -17.60 0.59
N ALA A 168 -24.99 -18.08 1.63
CA ALA A 168 -24.62 -17.79 3.03
C ALA A 168 -23.18 -18.23 3.34
N GLU A 169 -22.74 -19.35 2.78
CA GLU A 169 -21.37 -19.87 2.96
C GLU A 169 -20.30 -18.93 2.39
N LYS A 170 -20.52 -18.36 1.19
CA LYS A 170 -19.59 -17.39 0.58
C LYS A 170 -19.51 -16.12 1.42
N LYS A 171 -20.66 -15.66 1.94
CA LYS A 171 -20.73 -14.51 2.83
C LYS A 171 -19.96 -14.72 4.13
N GLU A 172 -20.13 -15.86 4.79
CA GLU A 172 -19.41 -16.19 6.03
C GLU A 172 -17.89 -16.30 5.79
N LYS A 173 -17.47 -16.92 4.67
CA LYS A 173 -16.07 -16.96 4.25
C LYS A 173 -15.51 -15.55 4.05
N ALA A 174 -16.25 -14.68 3.35
CA ALA A 174 -15.86 -13.29 3.14
C ALA A 174 -15.72 -12.51 4.46
N GLU A 175 -16.68 -12.64 5.38
CA GLU A 175 -16.61 -12.02 6.71
C GLU A 175 -15.40 -12.51 7.53
N THR A 176 -15.08 -13.80 7.42
CA THR A 176 -13.89 -14.38 8.05
C THR A 176 -12.60 -13.78 7.47
N LEU A 177 -12.50 -13.66 6.15
CA LEU A 177 -11.35 -13.03 5.47
C LEU A 177 -11.20 -11.56 5.86
N ILE A 178 -12.30 -10.80 5.86
CA ILE A 178 -12.32 -9.39 6.26
C ILE A 178 -11.80 -9.22 7.70
N ASN A 179 -12.22 -10.10 8.61
CA ASN A 179 -11.78 -10.08 10.00
C ASN A 179 -10.29 -10.42 10.16
N LYS A 180 -9.78 -11.41 9.41
CA LYS A 180 -8.35 -11.76 9.38
C LYS A 180 -7.53 -10.60 8.83
N PHE A 181 -7.92 -10.05 7.68
CA PHE A 181 -7.33 -8.87 7.07
C PHE A 181 -7.24 -7.71 8.06
N LYS A 182 -8.34 -7.36 8.72
CA LYS A 182 -8.41 -6.28 9.73
C LYS A 182 -7.41 -6.44 10.86
N LYS A 183 -7.31 -7.67 11.40
CA LYS A 183 -6.39 -7.98 12.50
C LYS A 183 -4.95 -7.88 12.02
N GLN A 184 -4.65 -8.41 10.85
CA GLN A 184 -3.31 -8.45 10.32
C GLN A 184 -2.79 -7.07 9.95
N VAL A 185 -3.59 -6.24 9.28
CA VAL A 185 -3.24 -4.82 9.01
C VAL A 185 -2.90 -4.06 10.30
N LYS A 186 -3.63 -4.32 11.40
CA LYS A 186 -3.32 -3.73 12.72
C LYS A 186 -2.01 -4.25 13.31
N LEU A 187 -1.73 -5.54 13.17
CA LEU A 187 -0.48 -6.14 13.66
C LEU A 187 0.73 -5.60 12.89
N THR A 188 0.58 -5.32 11.60
CA THR A 188 1.62 -4.73 10.72
C THR A 188 2.03 -3.31 11.10
N ASP A 189 1.19 -2.57 11.84
CA ASP A 189 1.55 -1.21 12.29
C ASP A 189 2.78 -1.20 13.21
N LYS A 190 2.94 -2.25 14.05
CA LYS A 190 4.08 -2.39 14.96
C LYS A 190 5.42 -2.57 14.24
N PRO A 191 5.61 -3.56 13.33
CA PRO A 191 6.87 -3.71 12.60
C PRO A 191 7.19 -2.52 11.70
N VAL A 192 6.19 -1.87 11.09
CA VAL A 192 6.44 -0.66 10.28
C VAL A 192 6.97 0.49 11.13
N LYS A 193 6.39 0.73 12.32
CA LYS A 193 6.92 1.73 13.27
C LYS A 193 8.30 1.36 13.81
N ALA A 194 8.58 0.08 13.97
CA ALA A 194 9.88 -0.44 14.37
C ALA A 194 10.90 -0.50 13.21
N LYS A 195 10.49 -0.17 11.97
CA LYS A 195 11.30 -0.32 10.75
C LYS A 195 11.85 -1.74 10.53
N ASP A 196 11.09 -2.75 10.95
CA ASP A 196 11.45 -4.16 10.83
C ASP A 196 10.95 -4.69 9.47
N TYR A 197 11.83 -4.64 8.47
CA TYR A 197 11.50 -5.01 7.09
C TYR A 197 11.14 -6.49 6.93
N GLU A 198 11.84 -7.39 7.62
CA GLU A 198 11.60 -8.83 7.51
C GLU A 198 10.21 -9.20 8.05
N LYS A 199 9.86 -8.72 9.24
CA LYS A 199 8.51 -8.93 9.79
C LYS A 199 7.44 -8.28 8.93
N PHE A 200 7.72 -7.09 8.38
CA PHE A 200 6.80 -6.43 7.46
C PHE A 200 6.50 -7.30 6.23
N LEU A 201 7.50 -7.96 5.64
CA LEU A 201 7.31 -8.85 4.48
C LEU A 201 6.45 -10.08 4.79
N THR A 202 6.58 -10.65 5.99
CA THR A 202 5.72 -11.76 6.42
C THR A 202 4.25 -11.32 6.42
N PHE A 203 3.93 -10.21 7.08
CA PHE A 203 2.57 -9.67 7.09
C PHE A 203 2.11 -9.22 5.70
N HIS A 204 3.02 -8.73 4.87
CA HIS A 204 2.72 -8.32 3.50
C HIS A 204 2.16 -9.48 2.66
N THR A 205 2.79 -10.65 2.75
CA THR A 205 2.38 -11.85 2.03
C THR A 205 1.02 -12.35 2.52
N GLU A 206 0.82 -12.41 3.84
CA GLU A 206 -0.46 -12.82 4.44
C GLU A 206 -1.62 -11.88 4.05
N ILE A 207 -1.41 -10.56 4.17
CA ILE A 207 -2.42 -9.56 3.80
C ILE A 207 -2.75 -9.65 2.31
N THR A 208 -1.74 -9.84 1.45
CA THR A 208 -1.95 -10.00 0.00
C THR A 208 -2.82 -11.21 -0.29
N GLY A 209 -2.54 -12.36 0.36
CA GLY A 209 -3.34 -13.58 0.22
C GLY A 209 -4.82 -13.34 0.57
N TYR A 210 -5.13 -12.65 1.67
CA TYR A 210 -6.53 -12.39 2.04
C TYR A 210 -7.27 -11.49 1.05
N ILE A 211 -6.60 -10.50 0.46
CA ILE A 211 -7.24 -9.62 -0.54
C ILE A 211 -7.46 -10.40 -1.85
N GLU A 212 -6.50 -11.24 -2.26
CA GLU A 212 -6.63 -12.07 -3.46
C GLU A 212 -7.70 -13.15 -3.32
N GLU A 213 -7.74 -13.85 -2.17
CA GLU A 213 -8.81 -14.81 -1.86
C GLU A 213 -10.18 -14.13 -1.86
N PHE A 214 -10.29 -12.92 -1.31
CA PHE A 214 -11.53 -12.15 -1.34
C PHE A 214 -11.93 -11.76 -2.76
N ASN A 215 -10.98 -11.34 -3.60
CA ASN A 215 -11.26 -11.03 -5.02
C ASN A 215 -11.69 -12.27 -5.80
N SER A 216 -11.13 -13.45 -5.51
CA SER A 216 -11.59 -14.71 -6.10
C SER A 216 -13.06 -14.98 -5.76
N LEU A 217 -13.48 -14.73 -4.51
CA LEU A 217 -14.88 -14.88 -4.11
C LEU A 217 -15.83 -13.94 -4.87
N LEU A 218 -15.36 -12.74 -5.25
CA LEU A 218 -16.15 -11.81 -6.05
C LEU A 218 -16.37 -12.32 -7.47
N LEU A 219 -15.32 -12.85 -8.12
CA LEU A 219 -15.41 -13.43 -9.46
C LEU A 219 -16.33 -14.67 -9.48
N ASP A 220 -16.18 -15.56 -8.50
CA ASP A 220 -17.02 -16.75 -8.37
C ASP A 220 -18.50 -16.41 -8.11
N ALA A 221 -18.81 -15.23 -7.56
CA ALA A 221 -20.18 -14.81 -7.32
C ALA A 221 -20.88 -14.29 -8.59
N GLU A 222 -20.12 -13.79 -9.56
CA GLU A 222 -20.64 -13.36 -10.85
C GLU A 222 -21.12 -14.55 -11.70
N GLU A 223 -20.38 -15.67 -11.63
CA GLU A 223 -20.76 -16.93 -12.27
C GLU A 223 -22.08 -17.50 -11.72
N ASP A 224 -22.30 -17.43 -10.39
CA ASP A 224 -23.56 -17.86 -9.76
C ASP A 224 -24.76 -17.04 -10.24
N LEU A 225 -24.57 -15.74 -10.51
CA LEU A 225 -25.64 -14.86 -10.98
C LEU A 225 -26.04 -15.20 -12.42
N SER A 226 -25.06 -15.43 -13.30
CA SER A 226 -25.31 -15.78 -14.70
C SER A 226 -25.97 -17.15 -14.87
N SER A 227 -25.67 -18.11 -14.00
CA SER A 227 -26.22 -19.46 -14.06
C SER A 227 -27.70 -19.55 -13.64
N ALA A 228 -28.17 -18.62 -12.81
CA ALA A 228 -29.54 -18.60 -12.31
C ALA A 228 -30.58 -18.10 -13.33
N GLU A 229 -30.17 -17.32 -14.33
CA GLU A 229 -31.09 -16.83 -15.39
C GLU A 229 -31.34 -17.88 -16.48
N ALA A 230 -30.49 -18.90 -16.61
CA ALA A 230 -30.59 -19.90 -17.66
C ALA A 230 -31.68 -20.98 -17.40
N THR A 231 -32.21 -21.09 -16.17
CA THR A 231 -33.15 -22.17 -15.80
C THR A 231 -34.63 -21.81 -15.87
N ASP A 232 -35.00 -20.58 -16.23
CA ASP A 232 -36.41 -20.12 -16.21
C ASP A 232 -37.01 -19.86 -17.61
N VAL A 233 -36.38 -20.37 -18.68
CA VAL A 233 -36.83 -20.19 -20.08
C VAL A 233 -37.20 -21.52 -20.76
N SER A 234 -37.72 -22.49 -20.02
CA SER A 234 -38.25 -23.76 -20.56
C SER A 234 -39.60 -24.10 -19.95
#